data_AF-A0A3M6ZTJ2-F1
#
_entry.id   AF-A0A3M6ZTJ2-F1
#
_cell.length_a   1.000
_cell.length_b   1.000
_cell.length_c   1.000
_cell.angle_alpha   90.00
_cell.angle_beta   90.00
_cell.angle_gamma   90.00
#
_symmetry.space_group_name_H-M   'P 1'
#
loop_
_entity.id
_entity.type
_entity.pdbx_description
1 polymer ?
#
loop_
_entity_poly.entity_id
_entity_poly.type
_entity_poly.pdbx_seq_one_letter_code
_entity_poly.pdbx_strand_id
1 'polypeptide(L)'
;MPPPTSGAVLPTVKSLQDCADYHQVLEPYLPQLYTLPDRIFATLGDVDGLKDIYTSTNPAISGLAFAIALMPVFLLVSEINRNFSQVDRVWSILPTVYHAHYALWARLNGMDTQKVDNVLAFSVVWSLRLTFNYWRKGGYEIGSEDYRWNIIKDKIGAFGLFILNIIFISSVQSVLLWAVTAPAYILLLSTRLSPFMQTPDYIISRAMIGLVILEFFADNQMWNYQQSKKQYQKTAQVPKGSGFTRTQLDRGFITTGLWRFSRHPNFAAEQAIWLCLYAWGCVASETYFNWSVAGVTGYMLVFAGSTPLTEWITSGKYPDYKVYQQRVGRFIPSLFFGKSWDEAEMERSSKVNGGKR
;
A
#
# COMPACT_ATOMS: atom_id res chain seq x y z
N MET A 1 -8.54 -9.00 40.18
CA MET A 1 -7.22 -8.43 39.86
C MET A 1 -7.30 -6.93 40.04
N PRO A 2 -6.38 -6.28 40.75
CA PRO A 2 -6.29 -4.83 40.72
C PRO A 2 -5.93 -4.38 39.29
N PRO A 3 -6.43 -3.23 38.80
CA PRO A 3 -5.96 -2.67 37.55
C PRO A 3 -4.45 -2.39 37.65
N PRO A 4 -3.67 -2.56 36.56
CA PRO A 4 -2.25 -2.28 36.61
C PRO A 4 -2.02 -0.81 36.95
N THR A 5 -1.29 -0.59 38.05
CA THR A 5 -0.64 0.66 38.41
C THR A 5 0.08 1.25 37.20
N SER A 6 -0.22 2.50 36.85
CA SER A 6 0.51 3.41 35.95
C SER A 6 1.68 2.76 35.20
N GLY A 7 1.35 1.87 34.25
CA GLY A 7 2.35 1.11 33.50
C GLY A 7 3.15 2.07 32.63
N ALA A 8 4.47 1.86 32.56
CA ALA A 8 5.32 2.58 31.62
C ALA A 8 4.65 2.59 30.24
N VAL A 9 4.55 3.78 29.65
CA VAL A 9 3.87 4.04 28.38
C VAL A 9 4.43 3.19 27.23
N LEU A 10 5.73 2.85 27.32
CA LEU A 10 6.43 1.96 26.41
C LEU A 10 6.89 0.69 27.12
N PRO A 11 6.99 -0.44 26.38
CA PRO A 11 7.53 -1.68 26.91
C PRO A 11 8.95 -1.50 27.46
N THR A 12 9.25 -2.18 28.55
CA THR A 12 10.63 -2.27 29.07
C THR A 12 11.41 -3.25 28.20
N VAL A 13 12.09 -2.73 27.18
CA VAL A 13 12.97 -3.49 26.29
C VAL A 13 14.39 -3.51 26.84
N LYS A 14 15.02 -4.68 26.95
CA LYS A 14 16.39 -4.85 27.45
C LYS A 14 17.38 -5.20 26.33
N SER A 15 16.87 -5.71 25.22
CA SER A 15 17.60 -6.08 24.01
C SER A 15 16.88 -5.57 22.75
N LEU A 16 17.59 -5.53 21.62
CA LEU A 16 16.97 -5.16 20.34
C LEU A 16 15.91 -6.18 19.92
N GLN A 17 16.10 -7.45 20.26
CA GLN A 17 15.17 -8.54 20.00
C GLN A 17 13.85 -8.34 20.74
N ASP A 18 13.89 -7.83 21.98
CA ASP A 18 12.68 -7.51 22.75
C ASP A 18 11.79 -6.48 22.04
N CYS A 19 12.36 -5.59 21.21
CA CYS A 19 11.59 -4.59 20.46
C CYS A 19 10.64 -5.23 19.42
N ALA A 20 10.85 -6.50 19.08
CA ALA A 20 10.08 -7.25 18.11
C ALA A 20 9.28 -8.41 18.74
N ASP A 21 9.33 -8.59 20.05
CA ASP A 21 8.58 -9.61 20.77
C ASP A 21 7.15 -9.13 21.06
N TYR A 22 6.16 -9.76 20.42
CA TYR A 22 4.74 -9.41 20.55
C TYR A 22 4.24 -9.41 22.01
N HIS A 23 4.65 -10.41 22.80
CA HIS A 23 4.22 -10.60 24.18
C HIS A 23 4.83 -9.54 25.11
N GLN A 24 5.88 -8.86 24.67
CA GLN A 24 6.49 -7.75 25.40
C GLN A 24 5.96 -6.39 24.92
N VAL A 25 5.86 -6.18 23.60
CA VAL A 25 5.70 -4.83 23.04
C VAL A 25 4.28 -4.44 22.67
N LEU A 26 3.37 -5.40 22.51
CA LEU A 26 2.01 -5.13 22.05
C LEU A 26 0.94 -5.77 22.94
N GLU A 27 1.06 -7.06 23.27
CA GLU A 27 0.06 -7.77 24.06
C GLU A 27 -0.27 -7.10 25.41
N PRO A 28 0.72 -6.67 26.22
CA PRO A 28 0.43 -6.05 27.52
C PRO A 28 -0.32 -4.72 27.42
N TYR A 29 -0.31 -4.11 26.23
CA TYR A 29 -0.93 -2.82 25.96
C TYR A 29 -2.31 -2.95 25.30
N LEU A 30 -2.74 -4.14 24.88
CA LEU A 30 -4.09 -4.37 24.35
C LEU A 30 -5.22 -3.88 25.28
N PRO A 31 -5.13 -3.97 26.62
CA PRO A 31 -6.12 -3.37 27.53
C PRO A 31 -6.33 -1.86 27.32
N GLN A 32 -5.33 -1.14 26.82
CA GLN A 32 -5.47 0.29 26.50
C GLN A 32 -6.50 0.51 25.39
N LEU A 33 -6.63 -0.41 24.43
CA LEU A 33 -7.60 -0.30 23.32
C LEU A 33 -9.05 -0.21 23.84
N TYR A 34 -9.39 -1.00 24.86
CA TYR A 34 -10.74 -1.05 25.41
C TYR A 34 -11.06 0.14 26.31
N THR A 35 -10.05 0.68 27.00
CA THR A 35 -10.21 1.78 27.96
C THR A 35 -10.06 3.17 27.32
N LEU A 36 -9.45 3.26 26.15
CA LEU A 36 -9.17 4.53 25.46
C LEU A 36 -10.43 5.35 25.14
N PRO A 37 -11.56 4.77 24.66
CA PRO A 37 -12.77 5.56 24.39
C PRO A 37 -13.31 6.27 25.63
N ASP A 38 -13.37 5.57 26.76
CA ASP A 38 -13.85 6.13 28.04
C ASP A 38 -12.90 7.22 28.55
N ARG A 39 -11.59 7.01 28.44
CA ARG A 39 -10.58 8.03 28.80
C ARG A 39 -10.73 9.29 27.96
N ILE A 40 -10.85 9.14 26.63
CA ILE A 40 -11.05 10.28 25.72
C ILE A 40 -12.34 11.02 26.07
N PHE A 41 -13.44 10.28 26.27
CA PHE A 41 -14.74 10.86 26.62
C PHE A 41 -14.69 11.65 27.93
N ALA A 42 -14.01 11.11 28.95
CA ALA A 42 -13.85 11.77 30.25
C ALA A 42 -13.02 13.05 30.20
N THR A 43 -12.11 13.20 29.23
CA THR A 43 -11.27 14.40 29.04
C THR A 43 -11.70 15.24 27.84
N LEU A 44 -12.93 15.07 27.34
CA LEU A 44 -13.43 15.89 26.23
C LEU A 44 -13.46 17.36 26.65
N GLY A 45 -12.70 18.20 25.94
CA GLY A 45 -12.60 19.63 26.21
C GLY A 45 -11.39 20.05 27.05
N ASP A 46 -10.62 19.10 27.57
CA ASP A 46 -9.32 19.35 28.20
C ASP A 46 -8.18 18.99 27.24
N VAL A 47 -7.57 20.02 26.65
CA VAL A 47 -6.48 19.84 25.67
C VAL A 47 -5.25 19.20 26.31
N ASP A 48 -4.92 19.56 27.55
CA ASP A 48 -3.77 18.99 28.24
C ASP A 48 -4.04 17.54 28.64
N GLY A 49 -5.26 17.23 29.08
CA GLY A 49 -5.72 15.86 29.33
C GLY A 49 -5.71 14.98 28.08
N LEU A 50 -6.16 15.50 26.93
CA LEU A 50 -6.08 14.78 25.65
C LEU A 50 -4.64 14.55 25.20
N LYS A 51 -3.77 15.54 25.41
CA LYS A 51 -2.34 15.42 25.14
C LYS A 51 -1.71 14.35 26.03
N ASP A 52 -2.03 14.34 27.32
CA ASP A 52 -1.55 13.32 28.26
C ASP A 52 -2.02 11.92 27.86
N ILE A 53 -3.29 11.73 27.49
CA ILE A 53 -3.79 10.45 26.97
C ILE A 53 -3.02 10.02 25.72
N TYR A 54 -2.79 10.94 24.78
CA TYR A 54 -2.04 10.65 23.56
C TYR A 54 -0.61 10.22 23.86
N THR A 55 0.11 10.97 24.70
CA THR A 55 1.50 10.65 25.06
C THR A 55 1.61 9.45 25.99
N SER A 56 0.57 9.11 26.75
CA SER A 56 0.56 7.98 27.71
C SER A 56 -0.01 6.67 27.16
N THR A 57 -0.57 6.69 25.95
CA THR A 57 -1.04 5.48 25.27
C THR A 57 0.05 4.96 24.34
N ASN A 58 0.26 3.64 24.35
CA ASN A 58 1.21 2.99 23.47
C ASN A 58 0.91 3.36 22.00
N PRO A 59 1.89 3.86 21.23
CA PRO A 59 1.61 4.44 19.92
C PRO A 59 1.08 3.42 18.92
N ALA A 60 1.45 2.14 19.03
CA ALA A 60 0.88 1.09 18.19
C ALA A 60 -0.61 0.89 18.50
N ILE A 61 -1.00 0.93 19.78
CA ILE A 61 -2.39 0.81 20.22
C ILE A 61 -3.22 2.03 19.81
N SER A 62 -2.70 3.25 19.95
CA SER A 62 -3.37 4.46 19.47
C SER A 62 -3.61 4.40 17.95
N GLY A 63 -2.63 3.91 17.18
CA GLY A 63 -2.78 3.71 15.74
C GLY A 63 -3.83 2.65 15.39
N LEU A 64 -3.83 1.51 16.10
CA LEU A 64 -4.84 0.46 15.93
C LEU A 64 -6.24 0.95 16.29
N ALA A 65 -6.38 1.69 17.39
CA ALA A 65 -7.64 2.28 17.81
C ALA A 65 -8.19 3.23 16.74
N PHE A 66 -7.32 4.07 16.15
CA PHE A 66 -7.71 4.93 15.03
C PHE A 66 -8.15 4.12 13.81
N ALA A 67 -7.41 3.07 13.43
CA ALA A 67 -7.79 2.18 12.32
C ALA A 67 -9.15 1.51 12.54
N ILE A 68 -9.45 1.07 13.76
CA ILE A 68 -10.74 0.47 14.13
C ILE A 68 -11.85 1.51 14.11
N ALA A 69 -11.60 2.72 14.62
CA ALA A 69 -12.58 3.82 14.62
C ALA A 69 -13.00 4.25 13.20
N LEU A 70 -12.14 4.06 12.20
CA LEU A 70 -12.45 4.35 10.79
C LEU A 70 -13.37 3.30 10.14
N MET A 71 -13.43 2.07 10.65
CA MET A 71 -14.25 1.01 10.05
C MET A 71 -15.74 1.37 9.91
N PRO A 72 -16.45 1.82 10.97
CA PRO A 72 -17.84 2.22 10.84
C PRO A 72 -18.01 3.43 9.90
N VAL A 73 -17.02 4.33 9.83
CA VAL A 73 -17.06 5.47 8.91
C VAL A 73 -17.01 4.97 7.46
N PHE A 74 -16.07 4.08 7.12
CA PHE A 74 -15.99 3.51 5.77
C PHE A 74 -17.25 2.73 5.42
N LEU A 75 -17.78 1.93 6.35
CA LEU A 75 -19.00 1.17 6.11
C LEU A 75 -20.18 2.08 5.85
N LEU A 76 -20.42 3.08 6.71
CA LEU A 76 -21.55 4.00 6.56
C LEU A 76 -21.42 4.83 5.28
N VAL A 77 -20.26 5.41 5.01
CA VAL A 77 -20.05 6.28 3.84
C VAL A 77 -20.16 5.47 2.54
N SER A 78 -19.63 4.23 2.50
CA SER A 78 -19.74 3.37 1.32
C SER A 78 -21.18 2.93 1.05
N GLU A 79 -21.95 2.58 2.08
CA GLU A 79 -23.34 2.16 1.96
C GLU A 79 -24.29 3.30 1.59
N ILE A 80 -24.10 4.49 2.20
CA ILE A 80 -24.89 5.70 1.89
C ILE A 80 -24.69 6.10 0.44
N ASN A 81 -23.43 6.16 -0.02
CA ASN A 81 -23.11 6.60 -1.36
C ASN A 81 -23.18 5.50 -2.42
N ARG A 82 -23.39 4.23 -2.01
CA ARG A 82 -23.29 3.03 -2.86
C ARG A 82 -21.99 3.03 -3.67
N ASN A 83 -20.90 3.40 -3.01
CA ASN A 83 -19.57 3.51 -3.59
C ASN A 83 -18.55 2.83 -2.68
N PHE A 84 -18.03 1.69 -3.10
CA PHE A 84 -17.18 0.81 -2.30
C PHE A 84 -15.69 1.16 -2.38
N SER A 85 -15.33 2.24 -3.08
CA SER A 85 -13.97 2.75 -3.19
C SER A 85 -13.58 3.76 -2.10
N GLN A 86 -14.30 3.81 -0.96
CA GLN A 86 -13.98 4.77 0.11
C GLN A 86 -12.59 4.55 0.69
N VAL A 87 -12.19 3.29 0.92
CA VAL A 87 -10.85 2.98 1.42
C VAL A 87 -9.79 3.24 0.34
N ASP A 88 -10.10 2.97 -0.93
CA ASP A 88 -9.20 3.25 -2.06
C ASP A 88 -8.77 4.73 -2.08
N ARG A 89 -9.68 5.65 -1.73
CA ARG A 89 -9.43 7.11 -1.69
C ARG A 89 -8.46 7.54 -0.60
N VAL A 90 -8.31 6.76 0.46
CA VAL A 90 -7.43 7.08 1.59
C VAL A 90 -6.26 6.11 1.72
N TRP A 91 -6.19 5.10 0.84
CA TRP A 91 -5.13 4.11 0.78
C TRP A 91 -3.74 4.74 0.70
N SER A 92 -3.61 5.79 -0.12
CA SER A 92 -2.36 6.52 -0.28
C SER A 92 -2.03 7.49 0.87
N ILE A 93 -2.96 7.70 1.80
CA ILE A 93 -2.85 8.73 2.83
C ILE A 93 -2.62 8.08 4.20
N LEU A 94 -3.44 7.10 4.58
CA LEU A 94 -3.45 6.53 5.93
C LEU A 94 -2.09 5.96 6.38
N PRO A 95 -1.32 5.20 5.57
CA PRO A 95 0.00 4.75 5.99
C PRO A 95 0.94 5.89 6.40
N THR A 96 0.88 7.03 5.70
CA THR A 96 1.68 8.21 6.05
C THR A 96 1.16 8.89 7.31
N VAL A 97 -0.16 8.89 7.54
CA VAL A 97 -0.74 9.37 8.81
C VAL A 97 -0.25 8.52 9.98
N TYR A 98 -0.18 7.20 9.84
CA TYR A 98 0.36 6.33 10.89
C TYR A 98 1.86 6.55 11.13
N HIS A 99 2.67 6.74 10.07
CA HIS A 99 4.08 7.10 10.24
C HIS A 99 4.26 8.48 10.89
N ALA A 100 3.44 9.46 10.52
CA ALA A 100 3.45 10.79 11.12
C ALA A 100 3.05 10.72 12.60
N HIS A 101 2.08 9.87 12.93
CA HIS A 101 1.70 9.56 14.30
C HIS A 101 2.88 9.00 15.10
N TYR A 102 3.61 7.99 14.60
CA TYR A 102 4.79 7.46 15.29
C TYR A 102 5.87 8.53 15.49
N ALA A 103 6.15 9.35 14.48
CA ALA A 103 7.14 10.43 14.58
C ALA A 103 6.72 11.51 15.58
N LEU A 104 5.46 11.98 15.53
CA LEU A 104 4.93 12.97 16.47
C LEU A 104 4.96 12.44 17.90
N TRP A 105 4.49 11.21 18.09
CA TRP A 105 4.47 10.56 19.40
C TRP A 105 5.88 10.44 20.00
N ALA A 106 6.87 10.05 19.19
CA ALA A 106 8.27 9.97 19.61
C ALA A 106 8.82 11.34 20.04
N ARG A 107 8.54 12.40 19.26
CA ARG A 107 8.97 13.78 19.61
C ARG A 107 8.38 14.25 20.93
N LEU A 108 7.07 14.04 21.13
CA LEU A 108 6.40 14.47 22.36
C LEU A 108 6.88 13.72 23.60
N ASN A 109 7.41 12.51 23.43
CA ASN A 109 8.02 11.71 24.50
C ASN A 109 9.55 11.87 24.59
N GLY A 110 10.15 12.83 23.88
CA GLY A 110 11.58 13.13 23.96
C GLY A 110 12.50 12.01 23.43
N MET A 111 12.00 11.17 22.53
CA MET A 111 12.77 10.09 21.92
C MET A 111 13.53 10.56 20.68
N ASP A 112 14.62 9.85 20.34
CA ASP A 112 15.25 10.03 19.04
C ASP A 112 14.29 9.62 17.92
N THR A 113 14.21 10.47 16.90
CA THR A 113 13.26 10.31 15.79
C THR A 113 13.92 9.99 14.46
N GLN A 114 15.24 9.83 14.37
CA GLN A 114 15.95 9.78 13.10
C GLN A 114 15.46 8.64 12.19
N LYS A 115 15.23 7.45 12.75
CA LYS A 115 14.72 6.28 12.01
C LYS A 115 13.29 6.52 11.52
N VAL A 116 12.38 6.91 12.42
CA VAL A 116 10.95 7.16 12.09
C VAL A 116 10.76 8.38 11.19
N ASP A 117 11.65 9.38 11.25
CA ASP A 117 11.66 10.53 10.35
C ASP A 117 12.05 10.12 8.92
N ASN A 118 12.99 9.20 8.75
CA ASN A 118 13.33 8.67 7.43
C ASN A 118 12.17 7.83 6.85
N VAL A 119 11.46 7.07 7.68
CA VAL A 119 10.22 6.38 7.26
C VAL A 119 9.15 7.39 6.88
N LEU A 120 8.93 8.42 7.69
CA LEU A 120 7.98 9.48 7.42
C LEU A 120 8.31 10.19 6.09
N ALA A 121 9.57 10.60 5.90
CA ALA A 121 10.03 11.26 4.68
C ALA A 121 9.78 10.41 3.43
N PHE A 122 10.15 9.12 3.47
CA PHE A 122 9.82 8.19 2.39
C PHE A 122 8.30 8.12 2.15
N SER A 123 7.51 7.98 3.22
CA SER A 123 6.07 7.77 3.10
C SER A 123 5.35 9.01 2.58
N VAL A 124 5.81 10.22 2.91
CA VAL A 124 5.32 11.46 2.32
C VAL A 124 5.55 11.48 0.80
N VAL A 125 6.75 11.12 0.34
CA VAL A 125 7.04 11.05 -1.11
C VAL A 125 6.17 9.99 -1.80
N TRP A 126 6.04 8.80 -1.18
CA TRP A 126 5.16 7.73 -1.66
C TRP A 126 3.69 8.16 -1.73
N SER A 127 3.19 8.83 -0.68
CA SER A 127 1.83 9.32 -0.57
C SER A 127 1.52 10.39 -1.61
N LEU A 128 2.41 11.37 -1.78
CA LEU A 128 2.26 12.41 -2.80
C LEU A 128 2.20 11.79 -4.20
N ARG A 129 3.10 10.87 -4.53
CA ARG A 129 3.09 10.14 -5.80
C ARG A 129 1.77 9.38 -6.01
N LEU A 130 1.38 8.54 -5.05
CA LEU A 130 0.21 7.67 -5.22
C LEU A 130 -1.09 8.47 -5.27
N THR A 131 -1.22 9.47 -4.40
CA THR A 131 -2.36 10.39 -4.36
C THR A 131 -2.47 11.17 -5.66
N PHE A 132 -1.36 11.70 -6.19
CA PHE A 132 -1.34 12.36 -7.51
C PHE A 132 -1.75 11.39 -8.63
N ASN A 133 -1.23 10.16 -8.61
CA ASN A 133 -1.55 9.14 -9.61
C ASN A 133 -3.03 8.73 -9.58
N TYR A 134 -3.64 8.67 -8.40
CA TYR A 134 -5.06 8.39 -8.22
C TYR A 134 -5.93 9.59 -8.63
N TRP A 135 -5.55 10.79 -8.21
CA TRP A 135 -6.23 12.05 -8.57
C TRP A 135 -6.28 12.27 -10.08
N ARG A 136 -5.13 12.18 -10.77
CA ARG A 136 -5.09 12.42 -12.22
C ARG A 136 -5.93 11.42 -13.01
N LYS A 137 -6.18 10.22 -12.46
CA LYS A 137 -7.06 9.19 -13.03
C LYS A 137 -8.55 9.44 -12.74
N GLY A 138 -8.90 10.53 -12.07
CA GLY A 138 -10.26 10.87 -11.69
C GLY A 138 -10.75 10.16 -10.42
N GLY A 139 -9.87 9.57 -9.61
CA GLY A 139 -10.28 8.78 -8.43
C GLY A 139 -11.02 9.58 -7.34
N TYR A 140 -10.85 10.90 -7.32
CA TYR A 140 -11.54 11.81 -6.40
C TYR A 140 -12.76 12.52 -7.03
N GLU A 141 -13.09 12.23 -8.29
CA GLU A 141 -14.30 12.77 -8.92
C GLU A 141 -15.57 12.22 -8.26
N ILE A 142 -16.63 13.02 -8.22
CA ILE A 142 -17.93 12.60 -7.66
C ILE A 142 -18.45 11.41 -8.47
N GLY A 143 -18.82 10.33 -7.79
CA GLY A 143 -19.26 9.08 -8.42
C GLY A 143 -18.14 8.18 -8.94
N SER A 144 -16.87 8.57 -8.85
CA SER A 144 -15.74 7.72 -9.23
C SER A 144 -15.64 6.51 -8.31
N GLU A 145 -15.71 5.32 -8.91
CA GLU A 145 -15.63 4.01 -8.25
C GLU A 145 -14.77 3.06 -9.08
N ASP A 146 -14.02 2.18 -8.42
CA ASP A 146 -13.33 1.10 -9.10
C ASP A 146 -14.34 0.17 -9.78
N TYR A 147 -14.23 0.08 -11.11
CA TYR A 147 -15.12 -0.73 -11.95
C TYR A 147 -15.17 -2.22 -11.56
N ARG A 148 -14.15 -2.74 -10.86
CA ARG A 148 -14.11 -4.12 -10.37
C ARG A 148 -15.21 -4.40 -9.35
N TRP A 149 -15.68 -3.42 -8.60
CA TRP A 149 -16.77 -3.59 -7.64
C TRP A 149 -18.07 -3.99 -8.33
N ASN A 150 -18.39 -3.41 -9.48
CA ASN A 150 -19.55 -3.80 -10.27
C ASN A 150 -19.43 -5.23 -10.80
N ILE A 151 -18.26 -5.62 -11.29
CA ILE A 151 -18.01 -7.01 -11.75
C ILE A 151 -18.15 -8.02 -10.60
N ILE A 152 -17.68 -7.66 -9.41
CA ILE A 152 -17.82 -8.51 -8.21
C ILE A 152 -19.30 -8.60 -7.82
N LYS A 153 -20.01 -7.46 -7.78
CA LYS A 153 -21.44 -7.38 -7.47
C LYS A 153 -22.27 -8.26 -8.40
N ASP A 154 -21.98 -8.26 -9.69
CA ASP A 154 -22.68 -9.09 -10.68
C ASP A 154 -22.51 -10.59 -10.40
N LYS A 155 -21.43 -11.00 -9.72
CA LYS A 155 -21.14 -12.40 -9.37
C LYS A 155 -21.73 -12.83 -8.03
N ILE A 156 -21.70 -11.96 -7.01
CA ILE A 156 -22.07 -12.31 -5.63
C ILE A 156 -23.36 -11.65 -5.13
N GLY A 157 -23.98 -10.79 -5.95
CA GLY A 157 -25.17 -10.03 -5.61
C GLY A 157 -24.92 -8.90 -4.61
N ALA A 158 -25.95 -8.09 -4.36
CA ALA A 158 -25.87 -6.95 -3.44
C ALA A 158 -25.61 -7.38 -1.99
N PHE A 159 -26.26 -8.46 -1.53
CA PHE A 159 -26.04 -8.98 -0.18
C PHE A 159 -24.63 -9.53 0.01
N GLY A 160 -24.10 -10.28 -0.96
CA GLY A 160 -22.71 -10.74 -0.92
C GLY A 160 -21.72 -9.58 -0.89
N LEU A 161 -21.97 -8.51 -1.66
CA LEU A 161 -21.15 -7.30 -1.64
C LEU A 161 -21.22 -6.57 -0.29
N PHE A 162 -22.39 -6.52 0.35
CA PHE A 162 -22.54 -5.94 1.68
C PHE A 162 -21.72 -6.71 2.73
N ILE A 163 -21.77 -8.05 2.71
CA ILE A 163 -20.94 -8.87 3.61
C ILE A 163 -19.44 -8.69 3.31
N LEU A 164 -19.07 -8.62 2.03
CA LEU A 164 -17.70 -8.30 1.62
C LEU A 164 -17.27 -6.91 2.11
N ASN A 165 -18.20 -5.94 2.14
CA ASN A 165 -17.94 -4.61 2.63
C ASN A 165 -17.63 -4.60 4.13
N ILE A 166 -18.50 -5.24 4.92
CA ILE A 166 -18.30 -5.36 6.38
C ILE A 166 -16.99 -6.06 6.70
N ILE A 167 -16.73 -7.22 6.10
CA ILE A 167 -15.58 -8.05 6.48
C ILE A 167 -14.29 -7.49 5.91
N PHE A 168 -14.26 -7.21 4.60
CA PHE A 168 -13.02 -6.92 3.91
C PHE A 168 -12.81 -5.44 3.62
N ILE A 169 -13.73 -4.81 2.88
CA ILE A 169 -13.51 -3.45 2.34
C ILE A 169 -13.36 -2.44 3.47
N SER A 170 -14.31 -2.38 4.40
CA SER A 170 -14.32 -1.38 5.46
C SER A 170 -13.48 -1.77 6.69
N SER A 171 -13.34 -3.08 6.97
CA SER A 171 -12.65 -3.56 8.18
C SER A 171 -11.22 -3.99 7.92
N VAL A 172 -11.00 -5.08 7.19
CA VAL A 172 -9.64 -5.64 6.96
C VAL A 172 -8.73 -4.62 6.30
N GLN A 173 -9.19 -3.87 5.29
CA GLN A 173 -8.32 -2.88 4.64
C GLN A 173 -7.91 -1.74 5.59
N SER A 174 -8.79 -1.27 6.48
CA SER A 174 -8.44 -0.21 7.44
C SER A 174 -7.34 -0.65 8.40
N VAL A 175 -7.48 -1.84 8.99
CA VAL A 175 -6.46 -2.41 9.90
C VAL A 175 -5.19 -2.79 9.14
N LEU A 176 -5.31 -3.26 7.90
CA LEU A 176 -4.17 -3.59 7.07
C LEU A 176 -3.28 -2.36 6.80
N LEU A 177 -3.88 -1.20 6.52
CA LEU A 177 -3.14 0.05 6.30
C LEU A 177 -2.39 0.51 7.56
N TRP A 178 -2.88 0.19 8.76
CA TRP A 178 -2.12 0.35 9.99
C TRP A 178 -1.04 -0.74 10.13
N ALA A 179 -1.40 -2.01 9.95
CA ALA A 179 -0.53 -3.15 10.18
C ALA A 179 0.73 -3.11 9.30
N VAL A 180 0.62 -2.66 8.05
CA VAL A 180 1.76 -2.52 7.14
C VAL A 180 2.79 -1.47 7.61
N THR A 181 2.38 -0.55 8.48
CA THR A 181 3.24 0.46 9.10
C THR A 181 3.83 0.03 10.45
N ALA A 182 3.41 -1.12 10.99
CA ALA A 182 3.88 -1.65 12.27
C ALA A 182 5.41 -1.79 12.39
N PRO A 183 6.20 -2.05 11.34
CA PRO A 183 7.66 -2.04 11.47
C PRO A 183 8.21 -0.68 11.94
N ALA A 184 7.54 0.45 11.65
CA ALA A 184 7.94 1.76 12.15
C ALA A 184 7.86 1.86 13.68
N TYR A 185 6.94 1.12 14.32
CA TYR A 185 6.88 1.00 15.78
C TYR A 185 8.08 0.22 16.33
N ILE A 186 8.51 -0.86 15.66
CA ILE A 186 9.74 -1.57 16.03
C ILE A 186 10.96 -0.64 15.92
N LEU A 187 11.05 0.16 14.84
CA LEU A 187 12.11 1.15 14.68
C LEU A 187 12.10 2.18 15.81
N LEU A 188 10.91 2.68 16.19
CA LEU A 188 10.73 3.59 17.32
C LEU A 188 11.23 2.97 18.63
N LEU A 189 10.90 1.72 18.92
CA LEU A 189 11.38 1.04 20.14
C LEU A 189 12.89 0.84 20.11
N SER A 190 13.45 0.48 18.95
CA SER A 190 14.89 0.23 18.80
C SER A 190 15.75 1.45 19.14
N THR A 191 15.23 2.67 19.00
CA THR A 191 16.01 3.90 19.30
C THR A 191 16.38 4.04 20.77
N ARG A 192 15.69 3.33 21.67
CA ARG A 192 16.03 3.29 23.10
C ARG A 192 17.37 2.60 23.39
N LEU A 193 17.81 1.72 22.50
CA LEU A 193 19.04 0.94 22.64
C LEU A 193 20.05 1.29 21.54
N SER A 194 19.56 1.63 20.35
CA SER A 194 20.36 2.02 19.18
C SER A 194 19.77 3.31 18.58
N PRO A 195 20.06 4.47 19.19
CA PRO A 195 19.41 5.74 18.85
C PRO A 195 19.79 6.26 17.46
N PHE A 196 21.01 5.99 17.00
CA PHE A 196 21.52 6.52 15.73
C PHE A 196 21.26 5.59 14.55
N MET A 197 21.01 6.17 13.37
CA MET A 197 20.97 5.43 12.10
C MET A 197 22.30 4.70 11.84
N GLN A 198 22.21 3.39 11.60
CA GLN A 198 23.31 2.53 11.20
C GLN A 198 23.37 2.40 9.66
N THR A 199 24.46 1.83 9.14
CA THR A 199 24.62 1.61 7.69
C THR A 199 23.43 0.87 7.04
N PRO A 200 22.89 -0.23 7.61
CA PRO A 200 21.71 -0.89 7.04
C PRO A 200 20.47 0.02 6.99
N ASP A 201 20.28 0.89 7.99
CA ASP A 201 19.15 1.83 8.04
C ASP A 201 19.19 2.79 6.84
N TYR A 202 20.37 3.33 6.53
CA TYR A 202 20.56 4.19 5.35
C TYR A 202 20.33 3.42 4.05
N ILE A 203 20.87 2.21 3.91
CA ILE A 203 20.71 1.40 2.69
C ILE A 203 19.24 1.12 2.43
N ILE A 204 18.49 0.64 3.44
CA ILE A 204 17.08 0.27 3.28
C ILE A 204 16.23 1.52 3.02
N SER A 205 16.43 2.60 3.79
CA SER A 205 15.72 3.87 3.57
C SER A 205 15.92 4.41 2.14
N ARG A 206 17.16 4.40 1.62
CA ARG A 206 17.45 4.88 0.26
C ARG A 206 16.93 3.92 -0.82
N ALA A 207 16.95 2.62 -0.57
CA ALA A 207 16.33 1.64 -1.46
C ALA A 207 14.83 1.87 -1.60
N MET A 208 14.12 2.16 -0.51
CA MET A 208 12.69 2.48 -0.53
C MET A 208 12.39 3.73 -1.38
N ILE A 209 13.19 4.79 -1.26
CA ILE A 209 13.07 5.97 -2.14
C ILE A 209 13.32 5.60 -3.61
N GLY A 210 14.33 4.78 -3.89
CA GLY A 210 14.60 4.27 -5.24
C GLY A 210 13.42 3.50 -5.83
N LEU A 211 12.71 2.71 -5.01
CA LEU A 211 11.50 2.01 -5.42
C LEU A 211 10.34 2.98 -5.73
N VAL A 212 10.16 4.06 -4.95
CA VAL A 212 9.15 5.09 -5.27
C VAL A 212 9.45 5.79 -6.59
N ILE A 213 10.73 6.03 -6.89
CA ILE A 213 11.15 6.58 -8.19
C ILE A 213 10.78 5.60 -9.32
N LEU A 214 11.00 4.29 -9.11
CA LEU A 214 10.60 3.26 -10.08
C LEU A 214 9.08 3.25 -10.31
N GLU A 215 8.28 3.36 -9.24
CA GLU A 215 6.81 3.50 -9.31
C GLU A 215 6.41 4.73 -10.12
N PHE A 216 7.04 5.87 -9.85
CA PHE A 216 6.76 7.12 -10.56
C PHE A 216 6.96 6.96 -12.07
N PHE A 217 8.06 6.36 -12.51
CA PHE A 217 8.29 6.10 -13.93
C PHE A 217 7.28 5.09 -14.50
N ALA A 218 6.99 4.00 -13.80
CA ALA A 218 6.02 2.99 -14.24
C ALA A 218 4.61 3.57 -14.40
N ASP A 219 4.17 4.36 -13.42
CA ASP A 219 2.88 5.05 -13.43
C ASP A 219 2.79 6.05 -14.59
N ASN A 220 3.84 6.83 -14.85
CA ASN A 220 3.87 7.78 -15.96
C ASN A 220 3.88 7.11 -17.33
N GLN A 221 4.60 5.99 -17.49
CA GLN A 221 4.55 5.20 -18.72
C GLN A 221 3.13 4.70 -19.01
N MET A 222 2.45 4.14 -18.00
CA MET A 222 1.06 3.71 -18.13
C MET A 222 0.12 4.88 -18.45
N TRP A 223 0.28 6.01 -17.74
CA TRP A 223 -0.53 7.20 -17.97
C TRP A 223 -0.42 7.70 -19.42
N ASN A 224 0.80 7.88 -19.92
CA ASN A 224 1.07 8.35 -21.27
C ASN A 224 0.47 7.41 -22.34
N TYR A 225 0.58 6.10 -22.11
CA TYR A 225 -0.05 5.11 -22.99
C TYR A 225 -1.57 5.22 -22.99
N GLN A 226 -2.21 5.29 -21.81
CA GLN A 226 -3.67 5.36 -21.74
C GLN A 226 -4.22 6.66 -22.35
N GLN A 227 -3.54 7.79 -22.18
CA GLN A 227 -3.93 9.05 -22.85
C GLN A 227 -3.80 8.94 -24.37
N SER A 228 -2.68 8.38 -24.86
CA SER A 228 -2.46 8.18 -26.31
C SER A 228 -3.50 7.22 -26.90
N LYS A 229 -3.80 6.14 -26.20
CA LYS A 229 -4.84 5.16 -26.58
C LYS A 229 -6.23 5.80 -26.62
N LYS A 230 -6.59 6.60 -25.61
CA LYS A 230 -7.88 7.30 -25.56
C LYS A 230 -8.03 8.28 -26.72
N GLN A 231 -6.97 9.01 -27.06
CA GLN A 231 -6.98 9.91 -28.22
C GLN A 231 -7.09 9.11 -29.53
N TYR A 232 -6.30 8.05 -29.70
CA TYR A 232 -6.35 7.19 -30.88
C TYR A 232 -7.73 6.57 -31.10
N GLN A 233 -8.39 6.09 -30.05
CA GLN A 233 -9.75 5.54 -30.13
C GLN A 233 -10.79 6.59 -30.57
N LYS A 234 -10.56 7.88 -30.29
CA LYS A 234 -11.46 8.96 -30.71
C LYS A 234 -11.19 9.44 -32.14
N THR A 235 -9.93 9.47 -32.56
CA THR A 235 -9.54 10.11 -33.83
C THR A 235 -9.17 9.12 -34.93
N ALA A 236 -8.97 7.84 -34.59
CA ALA A 236 -8.35 6.81 -35.44
C ALA A 236 -6.96 7.20 -35.99
N GLN A 237 -6.30 8.20 -35.38
CA GLN A 237 -4.98 8.69 -35.77
C GLN A 237 -4.01 8.57 -34.60
N VAL A 238 -2.81 8.04 -34.87
CA VAL A 238 -1.75 7.94 -33.87
C VAL A 238 -1.35 9.36 -33.43
N PRO A 239 -1.42 9.69 -32.13
CA PRO A 239 -1.07 11.03 -31.66
C PRO A 239 0.39 11.37 -31.99
N LYS A 240 0.61 12.52 -32.63
CA LYS A 240 1.96 13.00 -33.00
C LYS A 240 2.81 13.15 -31.73
N GLY A 241 4.04 12.65 -31.78
CA GLY A 241 4.98 12.74 -30.65
C GLY A 241 4.71 11.77 -29.49
N SER A 242 3.70 10.90 -29.59
CA SER A 242 3.40 9.93 -28.50
C SER A 242 4.46 8.83 -28.33
N GLY A 243 5.31 8.60 -29.33
CA GLY A 243 6.29 7.52 -29.33
C GLY A 243 5.70 6.13 -29.50
N PHE A 244 4.39 6.01 -29.78
CA PHE A 244 3.71 4.73 -30.01
C PHE A 244 3.39 4.51 -31.49
N THR A 245 3.39 3.26 -31.92
CA THR A 245 2.95 2.85 -33.26
C THR A 245 1.46 2.52 -33.28
N ARG A 246 0.86 2.49 -34.48
CA ARG A 246 -0.53 2.04 -34.66
C ARG A 246 -0.74 0.63 -34.09
N THR A 247 0.16 -0.31 -34.38
CA THR A 247 0.13 -1.69 -33.88
C THR A 247 0.10 -1.76 -32.35
N GLN A 248 0.89 -0.92 -31.67
CA GLN A 248 0.93 -0.88 -30.20
C GLN A 248 -0.36 -0.33 -29.58
N LEU A 249 -1.01 0.64 -30.23
CA LEU A 249 -2.28 1.20 -29.77
C LEU A 249 -3.46 0.26 -30.08
N ASP A 250 -3.45 -0.38 -31.25
CA ASP A 250 -4.44 -1.40 -31.65
C ASP A 250 -4.43 -2.61 -30.71
N ARG A 251 -3.25 -3.01 -30.21
CA ARG A 251 -3.10 -4.08 -29.20
C ARG A 251 -3.88 -3.80 -27.90
N GLY A 252 -3.99 -2.54 -27.51
CA GLY A 252 -4.81 -2.09 -26.39
C GLY A 252 -4.19 -2.19 -24.99
N PHE A 253 -2.94 -2.64 -24.84
CA PHE A 253 -2.18 -2.57 -23.59
C PHE A 253 -0.69 -2.24 -23.83
N ILE A 254 -0.04 -1.65 -22.82
CA ILE A 254 1.38 -1.27 -22.87
C ILE A 254 2.28 -2.48 -22.64
N THR A 255 3.37 -2.54 -23.40
CA THR A 255 4.39 -3.60 -23.36
C THR A 255 5.82 -3.07 -23.49
N THR A 256 5.99 -1.74 -23.56
CA THR A 256 7.28 -1.06 -23.71
C THR A 256 7.73 -0.43 -22.40
N GLY A 257 9.00 0.01 -22.33
CA GLY A 257 9.56 0.58 -21.10
C GLY A 257 9.69 -0.48 -20.00
N LEU A 258 9.27 -0.15 -18.78
CA LEU A 258 9.30 -1.08 -17.64
C LEU A 258 8.32 -2.25 -17.83
N TRP A 259 7.26 -2.03 -18.60
CA TRP A 259 6.22 -3.01 -18.88
C TRP A 259 6.71 -4.15 -19.77
N ARG A 260 7.89 -4.04 -20.41
CA ARG A 260 8.48 -5.19 -21.13
C ARG A 260 9.10 -6.25 -20.20
N PHE A 261 9.41 -5.85 -18.96
CA PHE A 261 10.11 -6.68 -17.99
C PHE A 261 9.16 -7.28 -16.95
N SER A 262 8.18 -6.49 -16.50
CA SER A 262 7.15 -6.90 -15.56
C SER A 262 5.80 -6.42 -16.08
N ARG A 263 4.76 -7.23 -15.93
CA ARG A 263 3.40 -6.84 -16.35
C ARG A 263 2.77 -5.82 -15.43
N HIS A 264 3.28 -5.70 -14.20
CA HIS A 264 2.85 -4.71 -13.20
C HIS A 264 4.09 -4.16 -12.45
N PRO A 265 4.96 -3.39 -13.12
CA PRO A 265 6.22 -2.93 -12.54
C PRO A 265 6.01 -2.00 -11.35
N ASN A 266 4.97 -1.16 -11.36
CA ASN A 266 4.57 -0.36 -10.21
C ASN A 266 4.09 -1.24 -9.05
N PHE A 267 3.30 -2.30 -9.29
CA PHE A 267 2.87 -3.20 -8.21
C PHE A 267 4.03 -4.04 -7.65
N ALA A 268 5.02 -4.38 -8.48
CA ALA A 268 6.23 -5.06 -8.01
C ALA A 268 7.05 -4.14 -7.09
N ALA A 269 7.22 -2.87 -7.47
CA ALA A 269 7.90 -1.88 -6.65
C ALA A 269 7.14 -1.58 -5.35
N GLU A 270 5.81 -1.43 -5.42
CA GLU A 270 4.93 -1.23 -4.28
C GLU A 270 5.04 -2.38 -3.28
N GLN A 271 5.03 -3.63 -3.75
CA GLN A 271 5.24 -4.79 -2.88
C GLN A 271 6.65 -4.81 -2.26
N ALA A 272 7.68 -4.48 -3.04
CA ALA A 272 9.05 -4.42 -2.55
C ALA A 272 9.26 -3.34 -1.48
N ILE A 273 8.57 -2.20 -1.57
CA ILE A 273 8.61 -1.12 -0.57
C ILE A 273 8.22 -1.64 0.81
N TRP A 274 7.09 -2.34 0.91
CA TRP A 274 6.59 -2.82 2.21
C TRP A 274 7.41 -4.00 2.74
N LEU A 275 7.97 -4.82 1.84
CA LEU A 275 8.96 -5.83 2.22
C LEU A 275 10.24 -5.18 2.74
N CYS A 276 10.71 -4.07 2.16
CA CYS A 276 11.85 -3.31 2.66
C CYS A 276 11.57 -2.72 4.04
N LEU A 277 10.39 -2.13 4.27
CA LEU A 277 10.02 -1.60 5.58
C LEU A 277 9.96 -2.70 6.65
N TYR A 278 9.38 -3.86 6.31
CA TYR A 278 9.39 -5.03 7.19
C TYR A 278 10.82 -5.53 7.48
N ALA A 279 11.64 -5.66 6.44
CA ALA A 279 13.04 -6.05 6.58
C ALA A 279 13.83 -5.05 7.45
N TRP A 280 13.52 -3.75 7.37
CA TRP A 280 14.11 -2.74 8.23
C TRP A 280 13.77 -3.00 9.70
N GLY A 281 12.50 -3.27 10.00
CA GLY A 281 12.07 -3.68 11.34
C GLY A 281 12.87 -4.89 11.85
N CYS A 282 12.99 -5.95 11.04
CA CYS A 282 13.77 -7.14 11.36
C CYS A 282 15.26 -6.85 11.63
N VAL A 283 15.90 -6.03 10.79
CA VAL A 283 17.31 -5.67 10.94
C VAL A 283 17.52 -4.84 12.21
N ALA A 284 16.64 -3.87 12.47
CA ALA A 284 16.76 -2.99 13.63
C ALA A 284 16.51 -3.71 14.96
N SER A 285 15.72 -4.79 14.96
CA SER A 285 15.50 -5.65 16.12
C SER A 285 16.43 -6.86 16.18
N GLU A 286 17.35 -7.03 15.21
CA GLU A 286 18.22 -8.21 15.10
C GLU A 286 17.44 -9.55 15.10
N THR A 287 16.26 -9.57 14.48
CA THR A 287 15.40 -10.75 14.35
C THR A 287 15.21 -11.15 12.89
N TYR A 288 15.15 -12.44 12.58
CA TYR A 288 14.82 -12.90 11.23
C TYR A 288 13.33 -12.74 10.88
N PHE A 289 12.47 -12.80 11.88
CA PHE A 289 11.02 -12.77 11.72
C PHE A 289 10.35 -12.20 12.98
N ASN A 290 9.27 -11.45 12.83
CA ASN A 290 8.50 -10.92 13.94
C ASN A 290 7.02 -10.67 13.58
N TRP A 291 6.22 -10.30 14.57
CA TRP A 291 4.75 -10.16 14.43
C TRP A 291 4.31 -9.11 13.41
N SER A 292 5.14 -8.10 13.12
CA SER A 292 4.78 -7.04 12.14
C SER A 292 4.68 -7.56 10.70
N VAL A 293 5.14 -8.79 10.45
CA VAL A 293 4.99 -9.48 9.16
C VAL A 293 3.53 -9.57 8.70
N ALA A 294 2.58 -9.62 9.64
CA ALA A 294 1.16 -9.71 9.34
C ALA A 294 0.71 -8.58 8.41
N GLY A 295 1.28 -7.38 8.57
CA GLY A 295 1.01 -6.22 7.72
C GLY A 295 1.45 -6.47 6.27
N VAL A 296 2.72 -6.80 6.04
CA VAL A 296 3.23 -7.03 4.69
C VAL A 296 2.60 -8.25 4.03
N THR A 297 2.36 -9.34 4.77
CA THR A 297 1.65 -10.52 4.27
C THR A 297 0.24 -10.18 3.83
N GLY A 298 -0.53 -9.47 4.66
CA GLY A 298 -1.87 -9.01 4.30
C GLY A 298 -1.85 -8.12 3.05
N TYR A 299 -0.85 -7.25 2.94
CA TYR A 299 -0.68 -6.36 1.79
C TYR A 299 -0.42 -7.16 0.51
N MET A 300 0.48 -8.17 0.56
CA MET A 300 0.71 -9.08 -0.57
C MET A 300 -0.55 -9.86 -0.97
N LEU A 301 -1.37 -10.29 -0.01
CA LEU A 301 -2.62 -11.01 -0.30
C LEU A 301 -3.63 -10.15 -1.07
N VAL A 302 -3.67 -8.84 -0.82
CA VAL A 302 -4.48 -7.91 -1.63
C VAL A 302 -4.01 -7.91 -3.09
N PHE A 303 -2.71 -7.88 -3.36
CA PHE A 303 -2.18 -8.00 -4.73
C PHE A 303 -2.45 -9.38 -5.33
N ALA A 304 -2.32 -10.44 -4.53
CA ALA A 304 -2.58 -11.82 -4.95
C ALA A 304 -4.05 -12.03 -5.36
N GLY A 305 -5.01 -11.37 -4.71
CA GLY A 305 -6.42 -11.41 -5.08
C GLY A 305 -6.77 -10.48 -6.25
N SER A 306 -6.30 -9.23 -6.20
CA SER A 306 -6.73 -8.17 -7.13
C SER A 306 -6.06 -8.20 -8.51
N THR A 307 -4.81 -8.67 -8.58
CA THR A 307 -4.05 -8.67 -9.83
C THR A 307 -4.55 -9.74 -10.81
N PRO A 308 -4.82 -11.00 -10.40
CA PRO A 308 -5.42 -12.00 -11.28
C PRO A 308 -6.79 -11.58 -11.82
N LEU A 309 -7.63 -10.94 -11.00
CA LEU A 309 -8.90 -10.39 -11.45
C LEU A 309 -8.70 -9.34 -12.55
N THR A 310 -7.75 -8.43 -12.35
CA THR A 310 -7.42 -7.38 -13.34
C THR A 310 -6.88 -7.97 -14.64
N GLU A 311 -6.00 -8.97 -14.56
CA GLU A 311 -5.48 -9.68 -15.73
C GLU A 311 -6.56 -10.49 -16.45
N TRP A 312 -7.47 -11.13 -15.72
CA TRP A 312 -8.61 -11.85 -16.29
C TRP A 312 -9.48 -10.91 -17.13
N ILE A 313 -9.86 -9.76 -16.58
CA ILE A 313 -10.63 -8.73 -17.29
C ILE A 313 -9.89 -8.24 -18.53
N THR A 314 -8.58 -7.99 -18.41
CA THR A 314 -7.75 -7.49 -19.51
C THR A 314 -7.64 -8.53 -20.62
N SER A 315 -7.41 -9.80 -20.28
CA SER A 315 -7.33 -10.90 -21.26
C SER A 315 -8.65 -11.20 -21.97
N GLY A 316 -9.79 -10.89 -21.33
CA GLY A 316 -11.10 -10.95 -21.97
C GLY A 316 -11.31 -9.85 -23.02
N LYS A 317 -10.64 -8.70 -22.87
CA LYS A 317 -10.71 -7.56 -23.80
C LYS A 317 -9.67 -7.65 -24.93
N TYR A 318 -8.48 -8.16 -24.63
CA TYR A 318 -7.33 -8.16 -25.53
C TYR A 318 -6.75 -9.57 -25.65
N PRO A 319 -7.06 -10.32 -26.73
CA PRO A 319 -6.60 -11.71 -26.90
C PRO A 319 -5.07 -11.88 -26.81
N ASP A 320 -4.31 -10.92 -27.37
CA ASP A 320 -2.85 -10.91 -27.36
C ASP A 320 -2.25 -10.78 -25.95
N TYR A 321 -3.05 -10.38 -24.94
CA TYR A 321 -2.61 -10.30 -23.56
C TYR A 321 -2.21 -11.68 -23.00
N LYS A 322 -2.83 -12.76 -23.49
CA LYS A 322 -2.44 -14.13 -23.10
C LYS A 322 -1.01 -14.47 -23.54
N VAL A 323 -0.60 -14.01 -24.73
CA VAL A 323 0.77 -14.18 -25.22
C VAL A 323 1.74 -13.35 -24.37
N TYR A 324 1.33 -12.13 -23.99
CA TYR A 324 2.11 -11.30 -23.08
C TYR A 324 2.28 -11.92 -21.69
N GLN A 325 1.24 -12.57 -21.14
CA GLN A 325 1.31 -13.30 -19.87
C GLN A 325 2.30 -14.48 -19.90
N GLN A 326 2.50 -15.10 -21.06
CA GLN A 326 3.47 -16.19 -21.24
C GLN A 326 4.92 -15.70 -21.32
N ARG A 327 5.14 -14.46 -21.77
CA ARG A 327 6.48 -13.93 -22.06
C ARG A 327 7.04 -13.02 -20.96
N VAL A 328 6.18 -12.28 -20.26
CA VAL A 328 6.61 -11.27 -19.28
C VAL A 328 6.07 -11.65 -17.91
N GLY A 329 6.90 -11.68 -16.87
CA GLY A 329 6.49 -12.06 -15.52
C GLY A 329 5.50 -11.06 -14.89
N ARG A 330 4.62 -11.52 -13.99
CA ARG A 330 3.60 -10.67 -13.36
C ARG A 330 4.21 -9.53 -12.55
N PHE A 331 5.08 -9.88 -11.60
CA PHE A 331 5.80 -8.96 -10.72
C PHE A 331 7.30 -9.09 -10.89
N ILE A 332 7.81 -10.33 -10.87
CA ILE A 332 9.23 -10.64 -11.04
C ILE A 332 9.63 -10.43 -12.51
N PRO A 333 10.73 -9.70 -12.80
CA PRO A 333 11.19 -9.45 -14.15
C PRO A 333 11.44 -10.74 -14.95
N SER A 334 11.02 -10.77 -16.21
CA SER A 334 11.23 -11.92 -17.11
C SER A 334 12.69 -12.16 -17.50
N LEU A 335 13.61 -11.25 -17.14
CA LEU A 335 15.07 -11.37 -17.35
C LEU A 335 15.65 -12.67 -16.78
N PHE A 336 14.99 -13.25 -15.77
CA PHE A 336 15.46 -14.46 -15.09
C PHE A 336 14.87 -15.77 -15.65
N PHE A 337 13.81 -15.72 -16.47
CA PHE A 337 13.00 -16.92 -16.77
C PHE A 337 12.46 -17.04 -18.21
N GLY A 338 12.83 -16.18 -19.17
CA GLY A 338 12.41 -16.37 -20.58
C GLY A 338 12.76 -15.26 -21.57
N LYS A 339 12.29 -15.39 -22.83
CA LYS A 339 12.40 -14.35 -23.86
C LYS A 339 11.58 -13.13 -23.43
N SER A 340 12.25 -12.00 -23.19
CA SER A 340 11.58 -10.72 -22.95
C SER A 340 10.65 -10.36 -24.11
N TRP A 341 9.65 -9.51 -23.84
CA TRP A 341 8.80 -9.01 -24.92
C TRP A 341 9.63 -8.26 -25.97
N ASP A 342 9.50 -8.67 -27.23
CA ASP A 342 10.14 -8.07 -28.39
C ASP A 342 9.07 -7.59 -29.38
N GLU A 343 8.99 -6.28 -29.58
CA GLU A 343 8.02 -5.66 -30.49
C GLU A 343 8.22 -6.09 -31.94
N ALA A 344 9.46 -6.21 -32.41
CA ALA A 344 9.77 -6.58 -33.78
C ALA A 344 9.41 -8.05 -34.06
N GLU A 345 9.60 -8.94 -33.09
CA GLU A 345 9.14 -10.33 -33.17
C GLU A 345 7.62 -10.39 -33.33
N MET A 346 6.88 -9.68 -32.47
CA MET A 346 5.42 -9.68 -32.49
C MET A 346 4.84 -9.07 -33.77
N GLU A 347 5.46 -8.02 -34.29
CA GLU A 347 5.09 -7.42 -35.57
C GLU A 347 5.31 -8.40 -36.74
N ARG A 348 6.44 -9.13 -36.76
CA ARG A 348 6.68 -10.17 -37.78
C ARG A 348 5.63 -11.27 -37.71
N SER A 349 5.32 -11.79 -36.52
CA SER A 349 4.29 -12.84 -36.34
C SER A 349 2.89 -12.37 -36.76
N SER A 350 2.55 -11.11 -36.52
CA SER A 350 1.26 -10.55 -36.95
C SER A 350 1.10 -10.46 -38.48
N LYS A 351 2.17 -10.12 -39.20
CA LYS A 351 2.19 -10.06 -40.67
C LYS A 351 2.11 -11.46 -41.30
N VAL A 352 2.74 -12.47 -40.71
CA VAL A 352 2.70 -13.86 -41.20
C VAL A 352 1.31 -14.48 -41.04
N ASN A 353 0.58 -14.16 -39.96
CA ASN A 353 -0.78 -14.65 -39.73
C ASN A 353 -1.87 -13.81 -40.43
N GLY A 354 -1.52 -12.65 -41.00
CA GLY A 354 -2.43 -11.73 -41.69
C GLY A 354 -3.02 -12.22 -43.03
N GLY A 355 -2.72 -13.46 -43.44
CA GLY A 355 -3.36 -14.13 -44.58
C GLY A 355 -4.58 -15.00 -44.23
N LYS A 356 -4.93 -15.11 -42.94
CA LYS A 356 -6.12 -15.83 -42.48
C LYS A 356 -6.79 -15.05 -41.34
N ARG A 357 -7.56 -14.03 -41.68
CA ARG A 357 -8.62 -13.48 -40.82
C ARG A 357 -9.87 -13.31 -41.63
#